data_AF-A0A1E3WCN8-F1
#
_entry.id   AF-A0A1E3WCN8-F1
#
_cell.length_a   1.000
_cell.length_b   1.000
_cell.length_c   1.000
_cell.angle_alpha   90.00
_cell.angle_beta   90.00
_cell.angle_gamma   90.00
#
_symmetry.space_group_name_H-M   'P 1'
#
loop_
_entity.id
_entity.type
_entity.pdbx_description
1 polymer ?
#
loop_
_entity_poly.entity_id
_entity_poly.type
_entity_poly.pdbx_seq_one_letter_code
_entity_poly.pdbx_strand_id
1 'polypeptide(L)'
;MRYDGFIACSESDGPWAERLTQRLERYYGLRPLMQRQHFVRTLDETRDFALSEATTSALEASRSLIVICSPAAAKSHRVNEEIRASSLAIRTGRSFL
;
A
#
# COMPACT_ATOMS: atom_id res chain seq x y z
N MET A 1 15.04 -0.43 -1.26
CA MET A 1 14.27 -1.59 -1.75
C MET A 1 13.06 -1.05 -2.50
N ARG A 2 12.75 -1.55 -3.69
CA ARG A 2 11.59 -1.11 -4.48
C ARG A 2 10.42 -2.04 -4.17
N TYR A 3 9.28 -1.50 -3.78
CA TYR A 3 8.06 -2.27 -3.58
C TYR A 3 7.21 -2.21 -4.84
N ASP A 4 6.51 -3.29 -5.17
CA ASP A 4 5.68 -3.34 -6.37
C ASP A 4 4.29 -2.76 -6.12
N GLY A 5 3.80 -2.88 -4.90
CA GLY A 5 2.53 -2.33 -4.49
C GLY A 5 2.43 -2.06 -2.99
N PHE A 6 1.87 -0.91 -2.64
CA PHE A 6 1.43 -0.58 -1.30
C PHE A 6 -0.06 -0.89 -1.17
N ILE A 7 -0.48 -1.55 -0.10
CA ILE A 7 -1.88 -1.84 0.17
C ILE A 7 -2.36 -0.97 1.33
N ALA A 8 -3.20 0.00 1.02
CA ALA A 8 -3.88 0.87 1.97
C ALA A 8 -5.21 0.20 2.40
N CYS A 9 -5.33 -0.14 3.69
CA CYS A 9 -6.52 -0.77 4.25
C CYS A 9 -6.78 -0.30 5.68
N SER A 10 -8.04 -0.40 6.12
CA SER A 10 -8.35 -0.23 7.53
C SER A 10 -8.00 -1.48 8.33
N GLU A 11 -7.83 -1.35 9.64
CA GLU A 11 -7.62 -2.47 10.58
C GLU A 11 -8.67 -3.58 10.39
N SER A 12 -9.94 -3.17 10.26
CA SER A 12 -11.06 -4.11 10.09
C SER A 12 -10.98 -4.92 8.80
N ASP A 13 -10.24 -4.43 7.79
CA ASP A 13 -10.00 -5.11 6.52
C ASP A 13 -8.69 -5.91 6.52
N GLY A 14 -7.92 -5.93 7.62
CA GLY A 14 -6.65 -6.63 7.72
C GLY A 14 -6.67 -8.09 7.24
N PRO A 15 -7.66 -8.91 7.64
CA PRO A 15 -7.80 -10.29 7.16
C PRO A 15 -8.06 -10.37 5.64
N TRP A 16 -8.74 -9.38 5.07
CA TRP A 16 -8.99 -9.32 3.63
C TRP A 16 -7.74 -8.88 2.86
N ALA A 17 -7.02 -7.89 3.38
CA ALA A 17 -5.74 -7.43 2.85
C ALA A 17 -4.71 -8.56 2.82
N GLU A 18 -4.61 -9.35 3.88
CA GLU A 18 -3.69 -10.50 3.93
C GLU A 18 -4.05 -11.55 2.88
N ARG A 19 -5.34 -11.90 2.74
CA ARG A 19 -5.78 -12.83 1.69
C ARG A 19 -5.49 -12.30 0.29
N LEU A 20 -5.61 -10.99 0.08
CA LEU A 20 -5.28 -10.35 -1.19
C LEU A 20 -3.77 -10.47 -1.46
N THR A 21 -2.93 -10.14 -0.49
CA THR A 21 -1.46 -10.27 -0.61
C THR A 21 -1.07 -11.70 -0.97
N GLN A 22 -1.56 -12.70 -0.23
CA GLN A 22 -1.28 -14.11 -0.49
C GLN A 22 -1.71 -14.54 -1.91
N ARG A 23 -2.86 -14.04 -2.38
CA ARG A 23 -3.35 -14.32 -3.74
C ARG A 23 -2.50 -13.64 -4.81
N LEU A 24 -2.08 -12.40 -4.59
CA LEU A 24 -1.20 -11.68 -5.50
C LEU A 24 0.16 -12.37 -5.57
N GLU A 25 0.78 -12.67 -4.43
CA GLU A 25 2.04 -13.40 -4.36
C GLU A 25 1.95 -14.75 -5.06
N ARG A 26 0.86 -15.50 -4.88
CA ARG A 26 0.64 -16.76 -5.58
C ARG A 26 0.47 -16.56 -7.09
N TYR A 27 -0.34 -15.58 -7.50
CA TYR A 27 -0.59 -15.30 -8.91
C TYR A 27 0.70 -14.89 -9.65
N TYR A 28 1.52 -14.06 -9.03
CA TYR A 28 2.81 -13.64 -9.58
C TYR A 28 3.88 -14.72 -9.46
N GLY A 29 3.91 -15.49 -8.37
CA GLY A 29 4.85 -16.59 -8.14
C GLY A 29 4.66 -17.76 -9.10
N LEU A 30 3.46 -17.94 -9.65
CA LEU A 30 3.17 -18.92 -10.70
C LEU A 30 3.60 -18.47 -12.10
N ARG A 31 4.05 -17.23 -12.26
CA ARG A 31 4.53 -16.70 -13.55
C ARG A 31 6.06 -16.64 -13.54
N PRO A 32 6.75 -17.60 -14.19
CA PRO A 32 8.21 -17.68 -14.17
C PRO A 32 8.92 -16.47 -14.83
N LEU A 33 8.19 -15.62 -15.55
CA LEU A 33 8.69 -14.41 -16.21
C LEU A 33 8.55 -13.13 -15.35
N MET A 34 7.87 -13.18 -14.20
CA MET A 34 7.72 -12.01 -13.33
C MET A 34 8.61 -12.16 -12.09
N GLN A 35 9.44 -11.14 -11.83
CA GLN A 35 10.19 -11.03 -10.58
C GLN A 35 9.22 -11.11 -9.39
N ARG A 36 9.67 -11.70 -8.26
CA ARG A 36 8.86 -11.78 -7.03
C ARG A 36 8.37 -10.39 -6.67
N GLN A 37 7.06 -10.19 -6.76
CA GLN A 37 6.44 -8.92 -6.45
C GLN A 37 6.36 -8.77 -4.93
N HIS A 38 6.91 -7.69 -4.39
CA HIS A 38 6.88 -7.41 -2.96
C HIS A 38 5.77 -6.40 -2.67
N PHE A 39 4.73 -6.87 -2.00
CA PHE A 39 3.61 -6.04 -1.53
C PHE A 39 3.80 -5.69 -0.07
N VAL A 40 3.66 -4.41 0.26
CA VAL A 40 3.72 -3.92 1.65
C VAL A 40 2.35 -3.39 2.04
N ARG A 41 1.94 -3.69 3.27
CA ARG A 41 0.73 -3.15 3.88
C ARG A 41 1.10 -2.06 4.88
N THR A 42 0.16 -1.18 5.19
CA THR A 42 0.26 -0.32 6.37
C THR A 42 0.43 -1.21 7.61
N LEU A 43 1.57 -1.06 8.29
CA LEU A 43 1.98 -1.95 9.40
C LEU A 43 1.70 -1.38 10.79
N ASP A 44 1.26 -0.13 10.89
CA ASP A 44 1.28 0.56 12.19
C ASP A 44 0.00 1.34 12.51
N GLU A 45 -0.56 0.98 13.67
CA GLU A 45 -1.70 1.58 14.37
C GLU A 45 -1.21 2.41 15.57
N THR A 46 -0.01 2.96 15.49
CA THR A 46 0.35 4.00 16.44
C THR A 46 -0.67 5.13 16.29
N ARG A 47 -1.30 5.51 17.40
CA ARG A 47 -2.42 6.48 17.52
C ARG A 47 -2.09 7.90 17.00
N ASP A 48 -0.92 8.07 16.41
CA ASP A 48 -0.53 9.27 15.71
C ASP A 48 -1.23 9.29 14.34
N PHE A 49 -2.11 10.26 14.17
CA PHE A 49 -2.80 10.54 12.91
C PHE A 49 -1.84 10.88 11.76
N ALA A 50 -0.55 11.09 12.06
CA ALA A 50 0.50 11.32 11.08
C ALA A 50 0.97 10.00 10.46
N LEU A 51 1.18 10.02 9.14
CA LEU A 51 1.90 8.95 8.45
C LEU A 51 3.28 8.77 9.10
N SER A 52 3.54 7.59 9.67
CA SER A 52 4.89 7.21 10.10
C SER A 52 5.86 7.33 8.92
N GLU A 53 7.06 7.83 9.17
CA GLU A 53 8.12 7.98 8.17
C GLU A 53 8.39 6.65 7.43
N ALA A 54 8.28 5.52 8.14
CA ALA A 54 8.37 4.19 7.55
C ALA A 54 7.23 3.88 6.56
N THR A 55 6.02 4.36 6.84
CA THR A 55 4.87 4.21 5.93
C THR A 55 5.01 5.10 4.71
N THR A 56 5.40 6.36 4.90
CA THR A 56 5.63 7.30 3.79
C THR A 56 6.74 6.79 2.88
N SER A 57 7.88 6.35 3.45
CA SER A 57 8.99 5.80 2.69
C SER A 57 8.60 4.52 1.94
N ALA A 58 7.79 3.64 2.53
CA ALA A 58 7.27 2.46 1.84
C ALA A 58 6.30 2.83 0.70
N LEU A 59 5.46 3.85 0.91
CA LEU A 59 4.51 4.34 -0.08
C LEU A 59 5.23 5.02 -1.26
N GLU A 60 6.27 5.81 -0.99
CA GLU A 60 7.13 6.42 -2.01
C GLU A 60 7.97 5.39 -2.77
N ALA A 61 8.46 4.36 -2.08
CA ALA A 61 9.20 3.27 -2.70
C ALA A 61 8.30 2.29 -3.48
N SER A 62 6.97 2.41 -3.36
CA SER A 62 6.00 1.53 -4.02
C SER A 62 5.64 1.99 -5.42
N ARG A 63 5.64 1.04 -6.36
CA ARG A 63 5.28 1.34 -7.75
C ARG A 63 3.78 1.61 -7.89
N SER A 64 2.94 0.93 -7.13
CA SER A 64 1.48 1.01 -7.23
C SER A 64 0.86 1.22 -5.86
N LEU A 65 -0.28 1.90 -5.79
CA LEU A 65 -1.11 1.96 -4.60
C LEU A 65 -2.38 1.14 -4.87
N ILE A 66 -2.65 0.18 -3.99
CA ILE A 66 -3.87 -0.63 -3.98
C ILE A 66 -4.68 -0.19 -2.77
N VAL A 67 -5.87 0.37 -3.01
CA VAL A 67 -6.76 0.83 -1.95
C VAL A 67 -7.88 -0.17 -1.77
N ILE A 68 -8.10 -0.62 -0.52
CA ILE A 68 -9.22 -1.48 -0.17
C ILE A 68 -10.41 -0.60 0.17
N CYS A 69 -11.36 -0.48 -0.76
CA CYS A 69 -12.55 0.33 -0.59
C CYS A 69 -13.61 -0.40 0.26
N SER A 70 -13.53 -0.24 1.58
CA SER A 70 -14.54 -0.73 2.53
C SER A 70 -15.23 0.43 3.27
N PRO A 71 -16.40 0.21 3.92
CA PRO A 71 -17.03 1.21 4.78
C PRO A 71 -16.14 1.66 5.95
N ALA A 72 -15.25 0.79 6.42
CA ALA A 72 -14.29 1.11 7.48
C ALA A 72 -13.12 1.94 6.92
N ALA A 73 -12.63 1.62 5.72
CA ALA A 73 -11.62 2.40 5.02
C ALA A 73 -12.12 3.81 4.69
N ALA A 74 -13.38 3.96 4.28
CA ALA A 74 -13.98 5.26 3.99
C ALA A 74 -14.04 6.18 5.23
N LYS A 75 -14.18 5.60 6.43
CA LYS A 75 -14.16 6.33 7.71
C LYS A 75 -12.75 6.52 8.27
N SER A 76 -11.74 5.88 7.69
CA SER A 76 -10.37 5.92 8.16
C SER A 76 -9.67 7.19 7.69
N HIS A 77 -9.35 8.08 8.65
CA HIS A 77 -8.52 9.25 8.39
C HIS A 77 -7.16 8.86 7.79
N ARG A 78 -6.59 7.72 8.24
CA ARG A 78 -5.30 7.21 7.78
C ARG A 78 -5.31 6.86 6.29
N VAL A 79 -6.31 6.11 5.84
CA VAL A 79 -6.43 5.69 4.43
C VAL A 79 -6.57 6.92 3.53
N ASN A 80 -7.31 7.94 3.99
CA ASN A 80 -7.42 9.20 3.26
C ASN A 80 -6.07 9.93 3.16
N GLU A 81 -5.27 9.95 4.22
CA GLU A 81 -3.92 10.54 4.18
C GLU A 81 -2.98 9.76 3.26
N GLU A 82 -3.02 8.42 3.26
CA GLU A 82 -2.24 7.58 2.34
C GLU A 82 -2.59 7.85 0.87
N ILE A 83 -3.89 8.00 0.56
CA ILE A 83 -4.37 8.37 -0.78
C ILE A 83 -3.88 9.77 -1.16
N ARG A 84 -3.96 10.75 -0.24
CA ARG A 84 -3.46 12.11 -0.49
C ARG A 84 -1.95 12.10 -0.76
N ALA A 85 -1.16 11.44 0.09
CA ALA A 85 0.29 11.32 -0.07
C ALA A 85 0.65 10.69 -1.42
N SER A 86 -0.05 9.61 -1.81
CA SER A 86 0.13 8.99 -3.12
C SER A 86 -0.23 9.92 -4.27
N SER A 87 -1.36 10.62 -4.18
CA SER A 87 -1.78 11.57 -5.22
C SER A 87 -0.78 12.72 -5.40
N LEU A 88 -0.17 13.17 -4.30
CA LEU A 88 0.88 14.18 -4.32
C LEU A 88 2.14 13.63 -4.98
N ALA A 89 2.60 12.44 -4.58
CA ALA A 89 3.76 11.79 -5.19
C ALA A 89 3.57 11.52 -6.70
N ILE A 90 2.36 11.21 -7.14
CA ILE A 90 2.03 11.04 -8.57
C ILE A 90 2.08 12.40 -9.30
N ARG A 91 1.53 13.46 -8.72
CA ARG A 91 1.48 14.81 -9.31
C ARG A 91 2.83 15.49 -9.40
N THR A 92 3.73 15.27 -8.44
CA THR A 92 5.05 15.91 -8.40
C THR A 92 6.02 15.34 -9.44
N GLY A 93 5.56 14.41 -10.29
CA GLY A 93 6.37 13.84 -11.35
C GLY A 93 7.29 12.77 -10.78
N ARG A 94 6.82 11.52 -10.81
CA ARG A 94 7.68 10.33 -10.72
C ARG A 94 8.66 10.34 -11.89
N SER A 95 9.74 11.10 -11.74
CA SER A 95 10.87 11.12 -12.66
C SER A 95 11.65 9.83 -12.41
N PHE A 96 11.46 8.86 -13.30
CA PHE A 96 12.28 7.66 -13.35
C PHE A 96 13.70 8.08 -13.75
N LEU A 97 14.60 8.11 -12.78
CA LEU A 97 16.01 7.79 -12.99
C LEU A 97 16.32 6.51 -12.19
#